data_AF-A0A812LWK8-F1
#
_entry.id   AF-A0A812LWK8-F1
#
_cell.length_a   1.000
_cell.length_b   1.000
_cell.length_c   1.000
_cell.angle_alpha   90.00
_cell.angle_beta   90.00
_cell.angle_gamma   90.00
#
_symmetry.space_group_name_H-M   'P 1'
#
loop_
_entity.id
_entity.type
_entity.pdbx_description
1 polymer ?
#
loop_
_entity_poly.entity_id
_entity_poly.type
_entity_poly.pdbx_seq_one_letter_code
_entity_poly.pdbx_strand_id
1 'polypeptide(L)'
;MSCEDGYESMVEGQKPGQRLSKVTFQAIEVLAYALANLDGYLPSVASLQGDVYHQIVALVRMLADFNFAQMLQGENNPHSVWQLQCAREDEGEDVYRTFLFVQVTGSMSLAGSMFLTEPNGRSVMKGLACLHDLTGVDPAAVYWNYISSRAEALDLHVATPRTVQASSLQALANSWEDLTNQEQDSLLELFLADGHEDKAFILLYLPLFLANATANPELGLRHGLQFLVELHTKLMTHRCLNQEASTVTVDISSLASAAKSIDGARLLRLCLDCSRIVKHGTGVTVLLTAESYQFMSGQLVDEDRKLQMLELVAAQQRRLEDALMGRRQSVLVQEGQSRPDTVLSDVF
;
A
#
# COMPACT_ATOMS: atom_id res chain seq x y z
N MET A 1 17.44 -0.80 38.42
CA MET A 1 17.72 0.20 37.38
C MET A 1 17.53 -0.49 36.05
N SER A 2 16.33 -0.33 35.50
CA SER A 2 15.84 -0.98 34.28
C SER A 2 16.35 -0.24 33.04
N CYS A 3 16.79 -1.00 32.05
CA CYS A 3 17.26 -0.54 30.73
C CYS A 3 16.09 -0.29 29.77
N GLU A 4 15.15 0.59 30.10
CA GLU A 4 14.00 0.88 29.21
C GLU A 4 13.94 2.32 28.68
N ASP A 5 14.71 3.27 29.21
CA ASP A 5 14.54 4.70 28.85
C ASP A 5 15.41 5.20 27.67
N GLY A 6 15.81 4.31 26.75
CA GLY A 6 16.76 4.64 25.67
C GLY A 6 16.18 4.89 24.27
N TYR A 7 14.90 4.61 24.03
CA TYR A 7 14.38 4.45 22.64
C TYR A 7 13.34 5.48 22.20
N GLU A 8 12.89 6.39 23.06
CA GLU A 8 11.86 7.39 22.74
C GLU A 8 12.36 8.65 22.01
N SER A 9 13.68 8.86 21.84
CA SER A 9 14.20 10.06 21.16
C SER A 9 14.32 9.97 19.62
N MET A 10 13.81 8.90 19.00
CA MET A 10 13.95 8.64 17.55
C MET A 10 12.68 8.86 16.70
N VAL A 11 11.64 9.51 17.24
CA VAL A 11 10.38 9.77 16.49
C VAL A 11 10.36 11.16 15.80
N GLU A 12 11.31 12.05 16.08
CA GLU A 12 11.37 13.40 15.45
C GLU A 12 12.29 13.52 14.22
N GLY A 13 12.88 12.42 13.75
CA GLY A 13 13.67 12.40 12.52
C GLY A 13 12.94 11.68 11.39
N GLN A 14 12.44 12.42 10.39
CA GLN A 14 12.03 11.84 9.11
C GLN A 14 13.09 10.84 8.59
N LYS A 15 12.74 9.55 8.52
CA LYS A 15 13.65 8.47 8.10
C LYS A 15 14.18 8.71 6.67
N PRO A 16 15.52 8.80 6.45
CA PRO A 16 16.12 9.08 5.15
C PRO A 16 15.82 8.04 4.05
N GLY A 17 15.54 6.78 4.42
CA GLY A 17 15.48 5.66 3.47
C GLY A 17 14.33 5.71 2.46
N GLN A 18 13.18 6.30 2.79
CA GLN A 18 12.01 6.30 1.90
C GLN A 18 11.99 7.47 0.90
N ARG A 19 12.67 8.58 1.19
CA ARG A 19 12.93 9.62 0.19
C ARG A 19 13.97 9.17 -0.83
N LEU A 20 14.97 8.40 -0.39
CA LEU A 20 16.03 7.88 -1.25
C LEU A 20 15.47 6.93 -2.31
N SER A 21 14.54 6.03 -1.98
CA SER A 21 14.01 5.06 -2.98
C SER A 21 13.27 5.73 -4.14
N LYS A 22 12.44 6.76 -3.90
CA LYS A 22 11.76 7.52 -4.98
C LYS A 22 12.72 8.20 -5.93
N VAL A 23 13.63 8.99 -5.35
CA VAL A 23 14.58 9.81 -6.11
C VAL A 23 15.52 8.90 -6.88
N THR A 24 15.91 7.76 -6.29
CA THR A 24 16.79 6.80 -6.94
C THR A 24 16.08 6.07 -8.08
N PHE A 25 14.83 5.63 -7.90
CA PHE A 25 14.08 4.95 -8.97
C PHE A 25 13.79 5.89 -10.14
N GLN A 26 13.30 7.11 -9.87
CA GLN A 26 13.12 8.13 -10.92
C GLN A 26 14.45 8.52 -11.59
N ALA A 27 15.55 8.58 -10.83
CA ALA A 27 16.87 8.85 -11.41
C ALA A 27 17.35 7.71 -12.32
N ILE A 28 17.08 6.45 -11.97
CA ILE A 28 17.41 5.29 -12.80
C ILE A 28 16.58 5.28 -14.09
N GLU A 29 15.28 5.55 -14.02
CA GLU A 29 14.43 5.67 -15.22
C GLU A 29 14.89 6.82 -16.13
N VAL A 30 15.21 7.98 -15.55
CA VAL A 30 15.77 9.11 -16.29
C VAL A 30 17.12 8.76 -16.89
N LEU A 31 17.99 8.04 -16.17
CA LEU A 31 19.28 7.58 -16.67
C LEU A 31 19.11 6.57 -17.81
N ALA A 32 18.19 5.62 -17.68
CA ALA A 32 17.84 4.67 -18.72
C ALA A 32 17.37 5.40 -19.99
N TYR A 33 16.48 6.39 -19.83
CA TYR A 33 16.02 7.24 -20.93
C TYR A 33 17.17 8.03 -21.57
N ALA A 34 18.03 8.64 -20.74
CA ALA A 34 19.19 9.41 -21.20
C ALA A 34 20.19 8.54 -21.99
N LEU A 35 20.49 7.34 -21.51
CA LEU A 35 21.34 6.40 -22.23
C LEU A 35 20.70 5.94 -23.54
N ALA A 36 19.39 5.72 -23.56
CA ALA A 36 18.69 5.26 -24.76
C ALA A 36 18.49 6.36 -25.82
N ASN A 37 18.41 7.64 -25.44
CA ASN A 37 17.96 8.71 -26.34
C ASN A 37 18.89 9.93 -26.42
N LEU A 38 19.79 10.11 -25.46
CA LEU A 38 20.58 11.34 -25.28
C LEU A 38 22.10 11.06 -25.17
N ASP A 39 22.56 9.89 -25.61
CA ASP A 39 23.97 9.48 -25.57
C ASP A 39 24.93 10.51 -26.20
N GLY A 40 24.55 11.11 -27.33
CA GLY A 40 25.29 12.17 -28.00
C GLY A 40 25.33 13.53 -27.29
N TYR A 41 24.48 13.72 -26.26
CA TYR A 41 24.37 14.99 -25.52
C TYR A 41 24.99 14.93 -24.12
N LEU A 42 25.37 13.74 -23.65
CA LEU A 42 25.96 13.54 -22.32
C LEU A 42 27.46 13.24 -22.46
N PRO A 43 28.37 14.21 -22.18
CA PRO A 43 29.81 14.01 -22.41
C PRO A 43 30.40 12.81 -21.66
N SER A 44 29.87 12.50 -20.47
CA SER A 44 30.26 11.32 -19.70
C SER A 44 29.87 10.02 -20.40
N VAL A 45 28.69 9.98 -21.03
CA VAL A 45 28.20 8.81 -21.77
C VAL A 45 28.92 8.68 -23.11
N ALA A 46 29.10 9.78 -23.83
CA ALA A 46 29.84 9.81 -25.09
C ALA A 46 31.30 9.35 -24.96
N SER A 47 31.88 9.45 -23.75
CA SER A 47 33.22 8.94 -23.45
C SER A 47 33.28 7.41 -23.25
N LEU A 48 32.13 6.76 -23.02
CA LEU A 48 32.02 5.32 -22.92
C LEU A 48 32.00 4.73 -24.33
N GLN A 49 32.85 3.74 -24.60
CA GLN A 49 32.92 3.08 -25.90
C GLN A 49 32.92 1.56 -25.74
N GLY A 50 32.41 0.87 -26.77
CA GLY A 50 32.41 -0.58 -26.87
C GLY A 50 31.70 -1.27 -25.71
N ASP A 51 32.30 -2.33 -25.19
CA ASP A 51 31.70 -3.23 -24.20
C ASP A 51 31.30 -2.52 -22.89
N VAL A 52 32.04 -1.48 -22.49
CA VAL A 52 31.76 -0.74 -21.25
C VAL A 52 30.43 0.00 -21.36
N TYR A 53 30.13 0.58 -22.52
CA TYR A 53 28.85 1.24 -22.75
C TYR A 53 27.70 0.23 -22.65
N HIS A 54 27.85 -0.92 -23.31
CA HIS A 54 26.84 -1.98 -23.27
C HIS A 54 26.60 -2.50 -21.85
N GLN A 55 27.66 -2.73 -21.07
CA GLN A 55 27.55 -3.15 -19.67
C GLN A 55 26.82 -2.13 -18.79
N ILE A 56 27.07 -0.83 -19.00
CA ILE A 56 26.38 0.23 -18.24
C ILE A 56 24.90 0.31 -18.62
N VAL A 57 24.58 0.24 -19.91
CA VAL A 57 23.18 0.22 -20.37
C VAL A 57 22.44 -0.99 -19.80
N ALA A 58 23.04 -2.17 -19.88
CA ALA A 58 22.51 -3.41 -19.33
C ALA A 58 22.28 -3.32 -17.81
N LEU A 59 23.27 -2.83 -17.06
CA LEU A 59 23.17 -2.63 -15.62
C LEU A 59 22.03 -1.67 -15.25
N VAL A 60 21.89 -0.55 -15.98
CA VAL A 60 20.84 0.43 -15.73
C VAL A 60 19.44 -0.15 -16.01
N ARG A 61 19.29 -1.01 -17.01
CA ARG A 61 18.02 -1.74 -17.24
C ARG A 61 17.70 -2.67 -16.08
N MET A 62 18.64 -3.50 -15.63
CA MET A 62 18.43 -4.37 -14.47
C MET A 62 18.04 -3.58 -13.21
N LEU A 63 18.66 -2.42 -13.00
CA LEU A 63 18.33 -1.51 -11.90
C LEU A 63 16.94 -0.89 -12.02
N ALA A 64 16.45 -0.68 -13.24
CA ALA A 64 15.10 -0.17 -13.50
C ALA A 64 14.03 -1.26 -13.31
N ASP A 65 14.33 -2.49 -13.73
CA ASP A 65 13.39 -3.62 -13.69
C ASP A 65 13.25 -4.23 -12.29
N PHE A 66 14.30 -4.16 -11.46
CA PHE A 66 14.27 -4.71 -10.11
C PHE A 66 14.74 -3.75 -9.02
N ASN A 67 13.84 -3.43 -8.09
CA ASN A 67 14.16 -2.62 -6.93
C ASN A 67 14.53 -3.48 -5.72
N PHE A 68 15.84 -3.60 -5.46
CA PHE A 68 16.34 -4.38 -4.33
C PHE A 68 15.90 -3.82 -2.97
N ALA A 69 15.79 -2.48 -2.83
CA ALA A 69 15.33 -1.88 -1.58
C ALA A 69 13.87 -2.26 -1.27
N GLN A 70 13.03 -2.43 -2.29
CA GLN A 70 11.66 -2.91 -2.15
C GLN A 70 11.61 -4.39 -1.78
N MET A 71 12.47 -5.24 -2.36
CA MET A 71 12.64 -6.62 -1.88
C MET A 71 13.01 -6.63 -0.40
N LEU A 72 13.97 -5.79 0.02
CA LEU A 72 14.36 -5.63 1.42
C LEU A 72 13.28 -5.07 2.33
N GLN A 73 12.13 -4.66 1.80
CA GLN A 73 10.97 -4.23 2.57
C GLN A 73 9.78 -5.19 2.43
N GLY A 74 9.90 -6.25 1.62
CA GLY A 74 8.80 -7.17 1.29
C GLY A 74 7.73 -6.53 0.40
N GLU A 75 8.07 -5.43 -0.30
CA GLU A 75 7.16 -4.75 -1.22
C GLU A 75 7.12 -5.40 -2.61
N ASN A 76 8.19 -6.10 -3.00
CA ASN A 76 8.20 -6.87 -4.25
C ASN A 76 7.20 -8.04 -4.19
N ASN A 77 7.12 -8.77 -5.30
CA ASN A 77 6.38 -10.02 -5.43
C ASN A 77 7.21 -11.03 -6.26
N PRO A 78 6.77 -12.30 -6.36
CA PRO A 78 7.40 -13.30 -7.23
C PRO A 78 7.69 -12.82 -8.65
N HIS A 79 6.78 -12.10 -9.30
CA HIS A 79 7.01 -11.55 -10.64
C HIS A 79 8.22 -10.63 -10.73
N SER A 80 8.47 -9.82 -9.69
CA SER A 80 9.66 -8.97 -9.65
C SER A 80 10.94 -9.83 -9.72
N VAL A 81 10.97 -10.97 -9.00
CA VAL A 81 12.13 -11.89 -9.03
C VAL A 81 12.27 -12.55 -10.40
N TRP A 82 11.17 -12.90 -11.05
CA TRP A 82 11.20 -13.42 -12.42
C TRP A 82 11.71 -12.40 -13.43
N GLN A 83 11.31 -11.13 -13.33
CA GLN A 83 11.84 -10.07 -14.19
C GLN A 83 13.36 -9.97 -14.04
N LEU A 84 13.88 -10.10 -12.82
CA LEU A 84 15.32 -10.15 -12.57
C LEU A 84 15.99 -11.40 -13.19
N GLN A 85 15.31 -12.56 -13.18
CA GLN A 85 15.78 -13.77 -13.86
C GLN A 85 15.87 -13.56 -15.37
N CYS A 86 14.82 -13.04 -16.00
CA CYS A 86 14.83 -12.73 -17.44
C CYS A 86 15.93 -11.73 -17.78
N ALA A 87 16.06 -10.64 -17.01
CA ALA A 87 17.09 -9.65 -17.23
C ALA A 87 18.51 -10.24 -17.08
N ARG A 88 18.73 -11.18 -16.17
CA ARG A 88 20.00 -11.92 -16.06
C ARG A 88 20.26 -12.81 -17.28
N GLU A 89 19.25 -13.49 -17.80
CA GLU A 89 19.36 -14.33 -19.00
C GLU A 89 19.69 -13.48 -20.24
N ASP A 90 19.06 -12.32 -20.36
CA ASP A 90 19.22 -11.41 -21.50
C ASP A 90 20.55 -10.64 -21.47
N GLU A 91 20.93 -10.12 -20.30
CA GLU A 91 22.09 -9.20 -20.16
C GLU A 91 23.37 -9.93 -19.72
N GLY A 92 23.27 -11.15 -19.20
CA GLY A 92 24.39 -12.02 -18.85
C GLY A 92 24.88 -11.93 -17.40
N GLU A 93 25.62 -12.97 -17.01
CA GLU A 93 26.07 -13.21 -15.63
C GLU A 93 26.99 -12.12 -15.06
N ASP A 94 27.86 -11.54 -15.88
CA ASP A 94 28.81 -10.51 -15.42
C ASP A 94 28.09 -9.19 -15.07
N VAL A 95 27.07 -8.82 -15.87
CA VAL A 95 26.20 -7.67 -15.57
C VAL A 95 25.42 -7.94 -14.30
N TYR A 96 24.87 -9.15 -14.15
CA TYR A 96 24.13 -9.54 -12.95
C TYR A 96 24.97 -9.46 -11.67
N ARG A 97 26.21 -9.95 -11.68
CA ARG A 97 27.13 -9.83 -10.54
C ARG A 97 27.44 -8.37 -10.21
N THR A 98 27.62 -7.56 -11.24
CA THR A 98 27.83 -6.11 -11.08
C THR A 98 26.60 -5.45 -10.46
N PHE A 99 25.40 -5.83 -10.90
CA PHE A 99 24.13 -5.40 -10.32
C PHE A 99 24.06 -5.71 -8.82
N LEU A 100 24.33 -6.96 -8.42
CA LEU A 100 24.32 -7.36 -7.01
C LEU A 100 25.37 -6.60 -6.20
N PHE A 101 26.56 -6.36 -6.76
CA PHE A 101 27.63 -5.61 -6.10
C PHE A 101 27.22 -4.16 -5.81
N VAL A 102 26.58 -3.48 -6.78
CA VAL A 102 26.13 -2.09 -6.62
C VAL A 102 25.04 -1.96 -5.54
N GLN A 103 24.26 -3.01 -5.27
CA GLN A 103 23.28 -2.97 -4.18
C GLN A 103 23.93 -2.86 -2.79
N VAL A 104 25.15 -3.40 -2.63
CA VAL A 104 25.89 -3.36 -1.36
C VAL A 104 26.51 -2.00 -1.09
N THR A 105 26.95 -1.30 -2.15
CA THR A 105 27.73 -0.06 -2.03
C THR A 105 26.89 1.13 -1.57
N GLY A 106 25.55 1.01 -1.63
CA GLY A 106 24.60 2.04 -1.20
C GLY A 106 24.68 3.31 -2.06
N SER A 107 23.64 4.15 -1.99
CA SER A 107 23.72 5.48 -2.60
C SER A 107 24.85 6.28 -1.93
N MET A 108 25.85 6.70 -2.70
CA MET A 108 27.08 7.40 -2.27
C MET A 108 26.80 8.74 -1.56
N SER A 109 26.30 8.68 -0.33
CA SER A 109 26.36 9.78 0.61
C SER A 109 27.30 9.37 1.75
N LEU A 110 27.90 10.34 2.45
CA LEU A 110 28.58 10.09 3.73
C LEU A 110 27.65 9.37 4.76
N ALA A 111 26.34 9.34 4.54
CA ALA A 111 25.37 8.57 5.30
C ALA A 111 25.24 7.08 4.87
N GLY A 112 25.88 6.65 3.78
CA GLY A 112 25.91 5.25 3.36
C GLY A 112 26.53 4.33 4.41
N SER A 113 27.56 4.79 5.14
CA SER A 113 28.10 4.06 6.29
C SER A 113 27.15 4.03 7.49
N MET A 114 26.19 4.96 7.58
CA MET A 114 25.16 4.96 8.62
C MET A 114 23.99 4.03 8.29
N PHE A 115 23.78 3.68 7.02
CA PHE A 115 22.73 2.75 6.60
C PHE A 115 23.09 1.31 6.91
N LEU A 116 24.36 0.93 6.73
CA LEU A 116 24.89 -0.42 6.94
C LEU A 116 25.12 -0.74 8.42
N THR A 117 24.10 -0.53 9.25
CA THR A 117 24.06 -1.03 10.62
C THR A 117 24.00 -2.55 10.62
N GLU A 118 24.36 -3.21 11.73
CA GLU A 118 24.34 -4.66 11.81
C GLU A 118 22.97 -5.30 11.43
N PRO A 119 21.81 -4.80 11.90
CA PRO A 119 20.50 -5.33 11.48
C PRO A 119 20.22 -5.15 9.98
N ASN A 120 20.57 -3.99 9.42
CA ASN A 120 20.37 -3.70 7.99
C ASN A 120 21.33 -4.54 7.14
N GLY A 121 22.58 -4.68 7.56
CA GLY A 121 23.59 -5.52 6.92
C GLY A 121 23.17 -6.98 6.87
N ARG A 122 22.62 -7.54 7.95
CA ARG A 122 22.07 -8.92 7.93
C ARG A 122 20.92 -9.04 6.92
N SER A 123 20.04 -8.05 6.84
CA SER A 123 18.92 -8.05 5.89
C SER A 123 19.41 -7.99 4.43
N VAL A 124 20.41 -7.13 4.15
CA VAL A 124 21.08 -7.03 2.84
C VAL A 124 21.73 -8.36 2.47
N MET A 125 22.52 -8.95 3.37
CA MET A 125 23.20 -10.23 3.11
C MET A 125 22.21 -11.37 2.88
N LYS A 126 21.09 -11.42 3.61
CA LYS A 126 20.02 -12.40 3.36
C LYS A 126 19.38 -12.18 1.99
N GLY A 127 19.06 -10.94 1.62
CA GLY A 127 18.51 -10.62 0.30
C GLY A 127 19.45 -11.06 -0.83
N LEU A 128 20.74 -10.72 -0.71
CA LEU A 128 21.75 -11.13 -1.69
C LEU A 128 21.97 -12.63 -1.74
N ALA A 129 21.93 -13.33 -0.60
CA ALA A 129 22.04 -14.78 -0.55
C ALA A 129 20.85 -15.45 -1.28
N CYS A 130 19.63 -14.93 -1.12
CA CYS A 130 18.46 -15.42 -1.85
C CYS A 130 18.55 -15.15 -3.36
N LEU A 131 19.24 -14.09 -3.77
CA LEU A 131 19.43 -13.75 -5.18
C LEU A 131 20.71 -14.35 -5.79
N HIS A 132 21.62 -14.92 -5.01
CA HIS A 132 22.96 -15.29 -5.51
C HIS A 132 22.94 -16.23 -6.72
N ASP A 133 22.03 -17.21 -6.73
CA ASP A 133 21.83 -18.10 -7.88
C ASP A 133 20.34 -18.26 -8.17
N LEU A 134 19.89 -17.67 -9.27
CA LEU A 134 18.50 -17.72 -9.71
C LEU A 134 18.28 -18.73 -10.85
N THR A 135 19.31 -19.46 -11.29
CA THR A 135 19.21 -20.27 -12.51
C THR A 135 18.33 -21.49 -12.28
N GLY A 136 17.23 -21.59 -13.02
CA GLY A 136 16.33 -22.74 -12.94
C GLY A 136 15.59 -22.89 -11.60
N VAL A 137 15.58 -21.85 -10.77
CA VAL A 137 14.85 -21.80 -9.51
C VAL A 137 13.51 -21.10 -9.74
N ASP A 138 12.45 -21.61 -9.12
CA ASP A 138 11.13 -20.97 -9.16
C ASP A 138 11.16 -19.58 -8.48
N PRO A 139 10.76 -18.49 -9.17
CA PRO A 139 10.75 -17.14 -8.61
C PRO A 139 9.90 -17.00 -7.35
N ALA A 140 8.77 -17.72 -7.26
CA ALA A 140 7.92 -17.70 -6.08
C ALA A 140 8.65 -18.33 -4.88
N ALA A 141 9.29 -19.49 -5.06
CA ALA A 141 10.12 -20.09 -4.04
C ALA A 141 11.24 -19.15 -3.55
N VAL A 142 11.96 -18.46 -4.46
CA VAL A 142 13.01 -17.50 -4.08
C VAL A 142 12.44 -16.37 -3.21
N TYR A 143 11.35 -15.75 -3.65
CA TYR A 143 10.72 -14.65 -2.94
C TYR A 143 10.19 -15.08 -1.56
N TRP A 144 9.42 -16.17 -1.49
CA TRP A 144 8.84 -16.62 -0.24
C TRP A 144 9.87 -17.18 0.75
N ASN A 145 10.97 -17.78 0.26
CA ASN A 145 12.10 -18.16 1.11
C ASN A 145 12.76 -16.93 1.76
N TYR A 146 12.94 -15.84 0.99
CA TYR A 146 13.42 -14.58 1.55
C TYR A 146 12.49 -14.03 2.63
N ILE A 147 11.19 -13.97 2.34
CA ILE A 147 10.17 -13.49 3.29
C ILE A 147 10.14 -14.34 4.56
N SER A 148 10.23 -15.66 4.43
CA SER A 148 10.25 -16.59 5.56
C SER A 148 11.52 -16.41 6.40
N SER A 149 12.69 -16.33 5.76
CA SER A 149 13.96 -16.08 6.46
C SER A 149 13.98 -14.71 7.16
N ARG A 150 13.30 -13.71 6.58
CA ARG A 150 13.11 -12.40 7.21
C ARG A 150 12.20 -12.50 8.43
N ALA A 151 11.09 -13.20 8.32
CA ALA A 151 10.16 -13.43 9.44
C ALA A 151 10.87 -14.12 10.61
N GLU A 152 11.62 -15.20 10.35
CA GLU A 152 12.44 -15.88 11.36
C GLU A 152 13.44 -14.93 12.05
N ALA A 153 14.05 -14.01 11.29
CA ALA A 153 14.97 -13.02 11.86
C ALA A 153 14.30 -12.05 12.84
N LEU A 154 12.99 -11.89 12.72
CA LEU A 154 12.14 -11.04 13.56
C LEU A 154 11.39 -11.84 14.63
N ASP A 155 11.73 -13.13 14.80
CA ASP A 155 11.06 -14.08 15.70
C ASP A 155 9.56 -14.25 15.41
N LEU A 156 9.19 -14.13 14.13
CA LEU A 156 7.83 -14.29 13.66
C LEU A 156 7.51 -15.75 13.37
N HIS A 157 6.52 -16.28 14.07
CA HIS A 157 6.01 -17.64 13.87
C HIS A 157 5.03 -17.75 12.69
N VAL A 158 4.54 -16.63 12.18
CA VAL A 158 3.57 -16.58 11.08
C VAL A 158 4.06 -15.61 10.01
N ALA A 159 4.13 -16.08 8.77
CA ALA A 159 4.47 -15.29 7.60
C ALA A 159 3.33 -14.34 7.22
N THR A 160 3.08 -13.30 8.03
CA THR A 160 2.27 -12.14 7.60
C THR A 160 3.24 -11.10 7.03
N PRO A 161 3.44 -11.06 5.69
CA PRO A 161 4.79 -10.94 5.13
C PRO A 161 5.30 -9.50 4.94
N ARG A 162 4.62 -8.47 5.47
CA ARG A 162 4.88 -7.08 5.04
C ARG A 162 5.03 -6.05 6.17
N THR A 163 5.21 -6.47 7.42
CA THR A 163 5.40 -5.51 8.52
C THR A 163 6.85 -5.33 8.97
N VAL A 164 7.10 -4.15 9.52
CA VAL A 164 8.43 -3.52 9.54
C VAL A 164 9.17 -3.71 10.86
N GLN A 165 8.55 -4.13 11.96
CA GLN A 165 9.25 -4.31 13.25
C GLN A 165 8.54 -5.33 14.14
N ALA A 166 9.31 -6.13 14.89
CA ALA A 166 8.76 -7.14 15.80
C ALA A 166 7.82 -6.54 16.86
N SER A 167 8.13 -5.35 17.37
CA SER A 167 7.29 -4.64 18.35
C SER A 167 5.91 -4.25 17.82
N SER A 168 5.76 -4.10 16.50
CA SER A 168 4.49 -3.69 15.86
C SER A 168 3.57 -4.87 15.55
N LEU A 169 4.04 -6.10 15.75
CA LEU A 169 3.33 -7.31 15.35
C LEU A 169 2.10 -7.58 16.19
N GLN A 170 2.17 -7.35 17.50
CA GLN A 170 1.00 -7.54 18.35
C GLN A 170 -0.10 -6.54 17.99
N ALA A 171 0.28 -5.27 17.74
CA ALA A 171 -0.66 -4.25 17.31
C ALA A 171 -1.28 -4.59 15.95
N LEU A 172 -0.49 -5.14 15.02
CA LEU A 172 -0.98 -5.63 13.74
C LEU A 172 -1.94 -6.81 13.92
N ALA A 173 -1.57 -7.84 14.69
CA ALA A 173 -2.38 -9.02 14.93
C ALA A 173 -3.74 -8.65 15.52
N ASN A 174 -3.75 -7.81 16.56
CA ASN A 174 -4.99 -7.30 17.16
C ASN A 174 -5.82 -6.51 16.13
N SER A 175 -5.18 -5.62 15.36
CA SER A 175 -5.87 -4.83 14.34
C SER A 175 -6.40 -5.69 13.19
N TRP A 176 -5.74 -6.81 12.89
CA TRP A 176 -6.13 -7.77 11.86
C TRP A 176 -7.32 -8.62 12.30
N GLU A 177 -7.30 -9.15 13.53
CA GLU A 177 -8.41 -9.90 14.13
C GLU A 177 -9.70 -9.07 14.21
N ASP A 178 -9.56 -7.76 14.35
CA ASP A 178 -10.66 -6.79 14.36
C ASP A 178 -11.30 -6.51 12.98
N LEU A 179 -10.67 -6.96 11.89
CA LEU A 179 -11.21 -6.87 10.54
C LEU A 179 -12.26 -7.96 10.30
N THR A 180 -13.23 -7.67 9.45
CA THR A 180 -14.15 -8.69 8.93
C THR A 180 -13.41 -9.68 8.04
N ASN A 181 -13.94 -10.91 7.92
CA ASN A 181 -13.36 -11.92 7.03
C ASN A 181 -13.22 -11.40 5.59
N GLN A 182 -14.21 -10.64 5.10
CA GLN A 182 -14.16 -10.06 3.75
C GLN A 182 -13.02 -9.03 3.59
N GLU A 183 -12.77 -8.20 4.60
CA GLU A 183 -11.64 -7.27 4.59
C GLU A 183 -10.30 -8.01 4.64
N GLN A 184 -10.19 -9.05 5.48
CA GLN A 184 -9.00 -9.90 5.55
C GLN A 184 -8.72 -10.58 4.20
N ASP A 185 -9.74 -11.20 3.58
CA ASP A 185 -9.63 -11.86 2.28
C ASP A 185 -9.15 -10.87 1.20
N SER A 186 -9.73 -9.66 1.18
CA SER A 186 -9.35 -8.60 0.22
C SER A 186 -7.89 -8.14 0.39
N LEU A 187 -7.39 -8.09 1.64
CA LEU A 187 -6.00 -7.75 1.92
C LEU A 187 -5.05 -8.90 1.62
N LEU A 188 -5.46 -10.15 1.86
CA LEU A 188 -4.69 -11.33 1.48
C LEU A 188 -4.54 -11.41 -0.04
N GLU A 189 -5.61 -11.21 -0.80
CA GLU A 189 -5.56 -11.12 -2.26
C GLU A 189 -4.58 -10.02 -2.70
N LEU A 190 -4.72 -8.81 -2.17
CA LEU A 190 -3.84 -7.69 -2.48
C LEU A 190 -2.36 -7.96 -2.15
N PHE A 191 -2.07 -8.63 -1.02
CA PHE A 191 -0.71 -8.80 -0.53
C PHE A 191 -0.01 -10.08 -1.00
N LEU A 192 -0.77 -11.12 -1.32
CA LEU A 192 -0.23 -12.42 -1.73
C LEU A 192 -0.24 -12.62 -3.25
N ALA A 193 -0.87 -11.73 -4.02
CA ALA A 193 -0.83 -11.77 -5.47
C ALA A 193 0.60 -11.83 -6.01
N ASP A 194 0.88 -12.84 -6.83
CA ASP A 194 2.23 -13.20 -7.25
C ASP A 194 2.74 -12.35 -8.44
N GLY A 195 1.83 -11.83 -9.26
CA GLY A 195 2.12 -11.15 -10.51
C GLY A 195 2.44 -12.11 -11.67
N HIS A 196 2.21 -13.41 -11.51
CA HIS A 196 2.47 -14.44 -12.53
C HIS A 196 1.18 -15.06 -13.05
N GLU A 197 0.47 -15.79 -12.18
CA GLU A 197 -0.83 -16.36 -12.51
C GLU A 197 -1.90 -15.28 -12.43
N ASP A 198 -1.83 -14.47 -11.38
CA ASP A 198 -2.75 -13.37 -11.13
C ASP A 198 -2.02 -12.04 -11.25
N LYS A 199 -2.71 -11.06 -11.85
CA LYS A 199 -2.16 -9.70 -11.91
C LYS A 199 -2.12 -9.08 -10.53
N ALA A 200 -1.03 -8.39 -10.21
CA ALA A 200 -0.78 -7.89 -8.87
C ALA A 200 -0.55 -6.38 -8.81
N PHE A 201 -0.92 -5.77 -7.69
CA PHE A 201 -0.53 -4.40 -7.37
C PHE A 201 0.73 -4.38 -6.52
N ILE A 202 1.68 -3.51 -6.87
CA ILE A 202 2.84 -3.18 -6.03
C ILE A 202 2.61 -1.78 -5.45
N LEU A 203 2.24 -1.70 -4.17
CA LEU A 203 1.93 -0.44 -3.50
C LEU A 203 3.22 0.26 -3.01
N LEU A 204 3.70 1.26 -3.76
CA LEU A 204 4.83 2.08 -3.32
C LEU A 204 4.45 2.90 -2.08
N TYR A 205 5.35 3.05 -1.11
CA TYR A 205 5.11 3.78 0.15
C TYR A 205 4.11 3.11 1.10
N LEU A 206 3.75 1.85 0.88
CA LEU A 206 2.91 1.10 1.82
C LEU A 206 3.48 1.09 3.25
N PRO A 207 4.79 0.83 3.48
CA PRO A 207 5.40 0.91 4.81
C PRO A 207 5.29 2.30 5.43
N LEU A 208 5.43 3.37 4.64
CA LEU A 208 5.25 4.75 5.14
C LEU A 208 3.80 5.01 5.53
N PHE A 209 2.85 4.57 4.69
CA PHE A 209 1.43 4.69 4.98
C PHE A 209 1.06 3.97 6.28
N LEU A 210 1.48 2.71 6.45
CA LEU A 210 1.20 1.92 7.66
C LEU A 210 1.88 2.50 8.91
N ALA A 211 3.12 2.99 8.79
CA ALA A 211 3.80 3.67 9.89
C ALA A 211 3.06 4.96 10.31
N ASN A 212 2.63 5.78 9.34
CA ASN A 212 1.89 7.01 9.61
C ASN A 212 0.51 6.72 10.19
N ALA A 213 -0.20 5.70 9.70
CA ALA A 213 -1.50 5.29 10.24
C ALA A 213 -1.38 4.76 11.67
N THR A 214 -0.31 4.03 11.97
CA THR A 214 -0.04 3.53 13.33
C THR A 214 0.29 4.67 14.30
N ALA A 215 1.07 5.66 13.86
CA ALA A 215 1.46 6.80 14.67
C ALA A 215 0.34 7.84 14.86
N ASN A 216 -0.69 7.83 14.01
CA ASN A 216 -1.82 8.73 14.10
C ASN A 216 -2.93 8.12 14.98
N PRO A 217 -3.21 8.65 16.18
CA PRO A 217 -4.20 8.09 17.10
C PRO A 217 -5.64 8.18 16.59
N GLU A 218 -5.96 9.17 15.75
CA GLU A 218 -7.30 9.35 15.18
C GLU A 218 -7.59 8.34 14.06
N LEU A 219 -6.54 7.87 13.38
CA LEU A 219 -6.65 6.86 12.32
C LEU A 219 -6.44 5.46 12.91
N GLY A 220 -5.28 5.21 13.52
CA GLY A 220 -4.88 3.89 13.99
C GLY A 220 -4.63 2.89 12.86
N LEU A 221 -3.95 1.79 13.19
CA LEU A 221 -3.57 0.77 12.22
C LEU A 221 -4.79 0.06 11.62
N ARG A 222 -5.80 -0.28 12.44
CA ARG A 222 -7.05 -0.92 11.98
C ARG A 222 -7.71 -0.15 10.84
N HIS A 223 -8.03 1.13 11.03
CA HIS A 223 -8.65 1.91 9.96
C HIS A 223 -7.72 2.15 8.78
N GLY A 224 -6.39 2.19 9.01
CA GLY A 224 -5.40 2.15 7.94
C GLY A 224 -5.52 0.90 7.05
N LEU A 225 -5.72 -0.28 7.66
CA LEU A 225 -5.94 -1.53 6.92
C LEU A 225 -7.28 -1.54 6.17
N GLN A 226 -8.36 -1.08 6.80
CA GLN A 226 -9.67 -0.94 6.14
C GLN A 226 -9.58 0.01 4.94
N PHE A 227 -8.84 1.10 5.08
CA PHE A 227 -8.61 2.05 3.99
C PHE A 227 -7.89 1.39 2.79
N LEU A 228 -6.97 0.44 3.02
CA LEU A 228 -6.32 -0.30 1.94
C LEU A 228 -7.30 -1.21 1.18
N VAL A 229 -8.32 -1.77 1.85
CA VAL A 229 -9.41 -2.53 1.20
C VAL A 229 -10.21 -1.62 0.27
N GLU A 230 -10.53 -0.41 0.73
CA GLU A 230 -11.26 0.59 -0.08
C GLU A 230 -10.43 1.07 -1.27
N LEU A 231 -9.13 1.30 -1.06
CA LEU A 231 -8.19 1.62 -2.13
C LEU A 231 -8.12 0.48 -3.15
N HIS A 232 -8.01 -0.78 -2.71
CA HIS A 232 -7.99 -1.94 -3.59
C HIS A 232 -9.27 -2.01 -4.44
N THR A 233 -10.43 -1.87 -3.80
CA THR A 233 -11.73 -1.83 -4.49
C THR A 233 -11.80 -0.70 -5.52
N LYS A 234 -11.28 0.48 -5.19
CA LYS A 234 -11.24 1.62 -6.11
C LYS A 234 -10.32 1.35 -7.30
N LEU A 235 -9.12 0.78 -7.08
CA LEU A 235 -8.19 0.41 -8.15
C LEU A 235 -8.82 -0.63 -9.10
N MET A 236 -9.54 -1.62 -8.56
CA MET A 236 -10.26 -2.62 -9.34
C MET A 236 -11.40 -2.01 -10.16
N THR A 237 -12.19 -1.12 -9.55
CA THR A 237 -13.28 -0.38 -10.22
C THR A 237 -12.76 0.45 -11.39
N HIS A 238 -11.59 1.07 -11.24
CA HIS A 238 -10.92 1.82 -12.30
C HIS A 238 -10.17 0.94 -13.32
N ARG A 239 -10.29 -0.39 -13.22
CA ARG A 239 -9.67 -1.38 -14.12
C ARG A 239 -8.17 -1.13 -14.26
N CYS A 240 -7.48 -0.91 -13.15
CA CYS A 240 -6.04 -0.66 -13.16
C CYS A 240 -5.25 -1.90 -13.63
N LEU A 241 -5.74 -3.11 -13.34
CA LEU A 241 -5.13 -4.37 -13.81
C LEU A 241 -5.43 -4.73 -15.29
N ASN A 242 -6.22 -3.94 -16.02
CA ASN A 242 -6.49 -4.21 -17.44
C ASN A 242 -5.33 -3.83 -18.38
N GLN A 243 -4.20 -3.37 -17.83
CA GLN A 243 -2.97 -3.09 -18.57
C GLN A 243 -2.31 -4.40 -19.05
N GLU A 244 -1.44 -4.34 -20.04
CA GLU A 244 -0.75 -5.52 -20.58
C GLU A 244 0.23 -6.14 -19.56
N ALA A 245 0.77 -5.33 -18.65
CA ALA A 245 1.70 -5.78 -17.62
C ALA A 245 1.03 -6.71 -16.58
N SER A 246 1.79 -7.70 -16.11
CA SER A 246 1.36 -8.60 -15.04
C SER A 246 1.34 -7.95 -13.66
N THR A 247 2.16 -6.91 -13.48
CA THR A 247 2.18 -6.10 -12.25
C THR A 247 1.90 -4.64 -12.57
N VAL A 248 1.21 -3.97 -11.65
CA VAL A 248 0.91 -2.55 -11.74
C VAL A 248 1.42 -1.85 -10.48
N THR A 249 2.40 -0.97 -10.66
CA THR A 249 2.97 -0.20 -9.57
C THR A 249 2.04 0.95 -9.21
N VAL A 250 1.64 1.06 -7.94
CA VAL A 250 0.72 2.09 -7.45
C VAL A 250 1.45 3.04 -6.50
N ASP A 251 1.67 4.27 -6.93
CA ASP A 251 2.20 5.34 -6.08
C ASP A 251 1.11 5.90 -5.16
N ILE A 252 1.21 5.59 -3.86
CA ILE A 252 0.32 6.10 -2.80
C ILE A 252 1.01 7.12 -1.89
N SER A 253 2.08 7.79 -2.33
CA SER A 253 2.83 8.77 -1.50
C SER A 253 1.97 9.91 -0.95
N SER A 254 1.00 10.40 -1.73
CA SER A 254 0.07 11.44 -1.28
C SER A 254 -0.83 10.95 -0.15
N LEU A 255 -1.31 9.70 -0.25
CA LEU A 255 -2.12 9.05 0.78
C LEU A 255 -1.30 8.75 2.03
N ALA A 256 -0.08 8.25 1.86
CA ALA A 256 0.86 8.04 2.97
C ALA A 256 1.11 9.33 3.75
N SER A 257 1.29 10.46 3.04
CA SER A 257 1.46 11.77 3.67
C SER A 257 0.19 12.23 4.39
N ALA A 258 -1.00 12.02 3.79
CA ALA A 258 -2.26 12.39 4.40
C ALA A 258 -2.57 11.58 5.68
N ALA A 259 -2.26 10.29 5.70
CA ALA A 259 -2.46 9.44 6.88
C ALA A 259 -1.76 9.98 8.14
N LYS A 260 -0.68 10.76 7.98
CA LYS A 260 0.07 11.34 9.11
C LYS A 260 -0.70 12.44 9.85
N SER A 261 -1.52 13.22 9.15
CA SER A 261 -2.09 14.47 9.69
C SER A 261 -3.61 14.55 9.60
N ILE A 262 -4.28 13.45 9.26
CA ILE A 262 -5.72 13.45 9.06
C ILE A 262 -6.47 13.22 10.37
N ASP A 263 -7.53 14.01 10.59
CA ASP A 263 -8.36 13.95 11.80
C ASP A 263 -9.41 12.83 11.71
N GLY A 264 -8.95 11.61 11.44
CA GLY A 264 -9.75 10.39 11.51
C GLY A 264 -10.04 9.70 10.18
N ALA A 265 -10.48 8.45 10.28
CA ALA A 265 -10.69 7.55 9.15
C ALA A 265 -11.70 8.08 8.12
N ARG A 266 -12.79 8.73 8.58
CA ARG A 266 -13.84 9.24 7.69
C ARG A 266 -13.31 10.27 6.69
N LEU A 267 -12.48 11.22 7.15
CA LEU A 267 -11.91 12.24 6.27
C LEU A 267 -10.95 11.59 5.26
N LEU A 268 -10.21 10.56 5.66
CA LEU A 268 -9.31 9.84 4.75
C LEU A 268 -10.08 9.16 3.62
N ARG A 269 -11.25 8.57 3.92
CA ARG A 269 -12.16 8.00 2.92
C ARG A 269 -12.65 9.05 1.93
N LEU A 270 -13.13 10.19 2.42
CA LEU A 270 -13.54 11.31 1.56
C LEU A 270 -12.39 11.80 0.66
N CYS A 271 -11.17 11.86 1.20
CA CYS A 271 -9.99 12.20 0.42
C CYS A 271 -9.73 11.20 -0.71
N LEU A 272 -9.92 9.89 -0.45
CA LEU A 272 -9.82 8.85 -1.45
C LEU A 272 -10.94 8.96 -2.48
N ASP A 273 -12.17 9.27 -2.09
CA ASP A 273 -13.31 9.46 -3.00
C ASP A 273 -13.05 10.57 -4.01
N CYS A 274 -12.55 11.70 -3.53
CA CYS A 274 -12.17 12.84 -4.36
C CYS A 274 -10.80 12.69 -5.04
N SER A 275 -10.07 11.59 -4.80
CA SER A 275 -8.77 11.36 -5.42
C SER A 275 -8.89 11.05 -6.91
N ARG A 276 -7.85 11.41 -7.66
CA ARG A 276 -7.71 11.11 -9.07
C ARG A 276 -6.73 9.97 -9.26
N ILE A 277 -7.17 8.93 -9.95
CA ILE A 277 -6.31 7.83 -10.40
C ILE A 277 -5.74 8.19 -11.77
N VAL A 278 -4.43 8.37 -11.85
CA VAL A 278 -3.72 8.68 -13.09
C VAL A 278 -2.89 7.46 -13.49
N LYS A 279 -3.20 6.89 -14.66
CA LYS A 279 -2.43 5.79 -15.26
C LYS A 279 -1.29 6.37 -16.09
N HIS A 280 -0.07 5.83 -15.96
CA HIS A 280 1.11 6.24 -16.72
C HIS A 280 1.98 5.02 -17.00
N GLY A 281 2.36 4.75 -18.24
CA GLY A 281 3.12 3.55 -18.59
C GLY A 281 2.54 2.27 -17.98
N THR A 282 3.36 1.58 -17.18
CA THR A 282 3.02 0.37 -16.39
C THR A 282 2.57 0.68 -14.96
N GLY A 283 2.44 1.96 -14.61
CA GLY A 283 2.14 2.44 -13.27
C GLY A 283 0.83 3.19 -13.15
N VAL A 284 0.46 3.43 -11.90
CA VAL A 284 -0.69 4.19 -11.46
C VAL A 284 -0.27 5.11 -10.32
N THR A 285 -0.74 6.35 -10.31
CA THR A 285 -0.59 7.25 -9.17
C THR A 285 -1.95 7.65 -8.65
N VAL A 286 -2.10 7.58 -7.33
CA VAL A 286 -3.30 8.07 -6.63
C VAL A 286 -3.01 9.49 -6.13
N LEU A 287 -3.54 10.48 -6.83
CA LEU A 287 -3.34 11.89 -6.53
C LEU A 287 -4.50 12.43 -5.71
N LEU A 288 -4.18 13.04 -4.58
CA LEU A 288 -5.15 13.87 -3.86
C LEU A 288 -5.43 15.14 -4.66
N THR A 289 -6.70 15.47 -4.83
CA THR A 289 -7.13 16.66 -5.58
C THR A 289 -7.25 17.86 -4.65
N ALA A 290 -7.49 19.05 -5.22
CA ALA A 290 -7.75 20.25 -4.41
C ALA A 290 -8.92 20.04 -3.44
N GLU A 291 -9.95 19.31 -3.86
CA GLU A 291 -11.11 18.95 -3.04
C GLU A 291 -10.71 18.07 -1.85
N SER A 292 -9.85 17.05 -2.06
CA SER A 292 -9.30 16.25 -0.97
C SER A 292 -8.59 17.12 0.09
N TYR A 293 -7.78 18.09 -0.35
CA TYR A 293 -7.09 19.01 0.58
C TYR A 293 -8.04 19.98 1.28
N GLN A 294 -9.14 20.36 0.64
CA GLN A 294 -10.18 21.18 1.28
C GLN A 294 -10.93 20.41 2.38
N PHE A 295 -11.14 19.10 2.22
CA PHE A 295 -11.63 18.25 3.32
C PHE A 295 -10.62 18.16 4.47
N MET A 296 -9.34 17.92 4.16
CA MET A 296 -8.28 17.85 5.19
C MET A 296 -8.09 19.15 5.96
N SER A 297 -8.26 20.30 5.31
CA SER A 297 -8.10 21.62 5.95
C SER A 297 -9.35 22.10 6.69
N GLY A 298 -10.43 21.31 6.70
CA GLY A 298 -11.69 21.70 7.32
C GLY A 298 -12.50 22.74 6.53
N GLN A 299 -12.02 23.20 5.37
CA GLN A 299 -12.68 24.24 4.57
C GLN A 299 -14.02 23.78 3.98
N LEU A 300 -14.13 22.49 3.60
CA LEU A 300 -15.37 21.90 3.09
C LEU A 300 -16.26 21.26 4.17
N VAL A 301 -15.81 21.20 5.43
CA VAL A 301 -16.57 20.55 6.51
C VAL A 301 -17.89 21.27 6.80
N ASP A 302 -18.02 22.55 6.41
CA ASP A 302 -19.28 23.29 6.57
C ASP A 302 -20.40 22.81 5.63
N GLU A 303 -20.08 22.37 4.40
CA GLU A 303 -21.08 21.83 3.47
C GLU A 303 -21.43 20.37 3.82
N ASP A 304 -20.46 19.57 4.23
CA ASP A 304 -20.67 18.18 4.64
C ASP A 304 -21.46 18.08 5.96
N ARG A 305 -21.29 19.05 6.88
CA ARG A 305 -22.18 19.20 8.05
C ARG A 305 -23.62 19.50 7.66
N LYS A 306 -23.83 20.35 6.64
CA LYS A 306 -25.19 20.64 6.14
C LYS A 306 -25.81 19.40 5.50
N LEU A 307 -25.03 18.63 4.73
CA LEU A 307 -25.50 17.38 4.12
C LEU A 307 -25.84 16.33 5.19
N GLN A 308 -25.00 16.16 6.21
CA GLN A 308 -25.27 15.27 7.34
C GLN A 308 -26.49 15.71 8.15
N MET A 309 -26.66 17.02 8.34
CA MET A 309 -27.86 17.54 8.99
C MET A 309 -29.10 17.29 8.12
N LEU A 310 -29.00 17.40 6.80
CA LEU A 310 -30.09 17.08 5.86
C LEU A 310 -30.43 15.58 5.87
N GLU A 311 -29.44 14.69 5.86
CA GLU A 311 -29.66 13.24 5.93
C GLU A 311 -30.29 12.82 7.27
N LEU A 312 -29.82 13.39 8.38
CA LEU A 312 -30.41 13.17 9.69
C LEU A 312 -31.87 13.65 9.74
N VAL A 313 -32.14 14.84 9.21
CA VAL A 313 -33.50 15.40 9.10
C VAL A 313 -34.38 14.51 8.22
N ALA A 314 -33.88 14.04 7.08
CA ALA A 314 -34.62 13.15 6.19
C ALA A 314 -34.94 11.80 6.85
N ALA A 315 -34.00 11.22 7.58
CA ALA A 315 -34.22 9.99 8.34
C ALA A 315 -35.23 10.19 9.47
N GLN A 316 -35.17 11.32 10.18
CA GLN A 316 -36.12 11.66 11.23
C GLN A 316 -37.52 11.90 10.67
N GLN A 317 -37.63 12.52 9.50
CA GLN A 317 -38.91 12.76 8.82
C GLN A 317 -39.59 11.45 8.41
N ARG A 318 -38.84 10.48 7.84
CA ARG A 318 -39.38 9.14 7.54
C ARG A 318 -39.94 8.46 8.79
N ARG A 319 -39.22 8.52 9.92
CA ARG A 319 -39.70 7.94 11.19
C ARG A 319 -41.00 8.57 11.68
N LEU A 320 -41.16 9.89 11.51
CA LEU A 320 -42.38 10.60 11.87
C LEU A 320 -43.54 10.24 10.93
N GLU A 321 -43.29 10.13 9.64
CA GLU A 321 -44.27 9.69 8.64
C GLU A 321 -44.76 8.26 8.92
N ASP A 322 -43.84 7.35 9.21
CA ASP A 322 -44.17 5.96 9.59
C ASP A 322 -45.01 5.92 10.88
N ALA A 323 -44.66 6.71 11.89
CA ALA A 323 -45.40 6.78 13.15
C ALA A 323 -46.83 7.35 12.96
N LEU A 324 -46.98 8.35 12.09
CA LEU A 324 -48.29 8.92 11.75
C LEU A 324 -49.17 7.94 10.96
N MET A 325 -48.57 7.21 10.02
CA MET A 325 -49.28 6.19 9.23
C MET A 325 -49.71 5.01 10.10
N GLY A 326 -48.88 4.56 11.03
CA GLY A 326 -49.23 3.52 12.01
C GLY A 326 -50.39 3.93 12.95
N ARG A 327 -50.46 5.22 13.34
CA ARG A 327 -51.57 5.75 14.16
C ARG A 327 -52.90 5.80 13.42
N ARG A 328 -52.89 6.10 12.11
CA ARG A 328 -54.13 6.11 11.31
C ARG A 328 -54.75 4.72 11.15
N GLN A 329 -53.93 3.68 11.01
CA GLN A 329 -54.43 2.30 10.93
C GLN A 329 -55.04 1.82 12.25
N SER A 330 -54.46 2.20 13.39
CA SER A 330 -54.97 1.81 14.71
C SER A 330 -56.31 2.48 15.06
N VAL A 331 -56.55 3.73 14.61
CA VAL A 331 -57.84 4.42 14.79
C VAL A 331 -58.93 3.78 13.93
N LEU A 332 -58.65 3.43 12.68
CA LEU A 332 -59.62 2.77 11.79
C LEU A 332 -60.01 1.35 12.26
N VAL A 333 -59.10 0.63 12.92
CA VAL A 333 -59.41 -0.69 13.50
C VAL A 333 -60.30 -0.58 14.74
N GLN A 334 -60.14 0.47 15.57
CA GLN A 334 -61.00 0.69 16.73
C GLN A 334 -62.43 1.15 16.38
N GLU A 335 -62.61 1.92 15.30
CA GLU A 335 -63.97 2.28 14.83
C GLU A 335 -64.73 1.10 14.20
N GLY A 336 -64.03 0.07 13.72
CA GLY A 336 -64.65 -1.15 13.16
C GLY A 336 -65.15 -2.16 14.20
N GLN A 337 -64.68 -2.11 15.45
CA GLN A 337 -65.05 -3.06 16.52
C GLN A 337 -66.16 -2.59 17.45
N SER A 338 -66.73 -1.40 17.21
CA SER A 338 -67.81 -0.82 18.02
C SER A 338 -69.20 -1.05 17.41
N ARG A 339 -69.46 -2.24 16.85
CA ARG A 339 -70.82 -2.71 16.55
C ARG A 339 -71.15 -3.85 17.50
N PRO A 340 -71.96 -3.62 18.55
CA PRO A 340 -72.42 -4.70 19.41
C PRO A 340 -73.42 -5.56 18.64
N ASP A 341 -72.99 -6.76 18.24
CA ASP A 341 -73.89 -7.82 17.81
C ASP A 341 -74.78 -8.20 19.00
N THR A 342 -76.00 -7.67 18.97
CA THR A 342 -77.06 -8.01 19.91
C THR A 342 -77.63 -9.36 19.49
N VAL A 343 -77.00 -10.45 19.93
CA VAL A 343 -77.55 -11.80 19.75
C VAL A 343 -78.47 -12.11 20.92
N LEU A 344 -79.77 -12.02 20.63
CA LEU A 344 -80.88 -12.61 21.36
C LEU A 344 -80.89 -14.12 21.14
N SER A 345 -80.75 -14.92 22.21
CA SER A 345 -81.27 -16.29 22.35
C SER A 345 -80.93 -16.77 23.78
N ASP A 346 -81.82 -16.71 24.77
CA ASP A 346 -83.05 -17.47 25.00
C ASP A 346 -82.92 -19.00 24.92
N VAL A 347 -83.06 -19.60 26.12
CA VAL A 347 -83.72 -20.87 26.45
C VAL A 347 -83.15 -22.17 25.86
N PHE A 348 -82.39 -22.93 26.66
CA PHE A 348 -82.81 -24.18 27.33
C PHE A 348 -81.66 -24.80 28.14
#